data_AF-A0A7C1QJ96-F1
#
_entry.id   AF-A0A7C1QJ96-F1
#
_cell.length_a   1.000
_cell.length_b   1.000
_cell.length_c   1.000
_cell.angle_alpha   90.00
_cell.angle_beta   90.00
_cell.angle_gamma   90.00
#
_symmetry.space_group_name_H-M   'P 1'
#
loop_
_entity.id
_entity.type
_entity.pdbx_description
1 polymer ?
#
loop_
_entity_poly.entity_id
_entity_poly.type
_entity_poly.pdbx_seq_one_letter_code
_entity_poly.pdbx_strand_id
1 'polypeptide(L)'
;MSLGELFSSQVFLILSLVFLGTFFLSPLKLTKNKTIKITQKFLIGLGTTLLFNWIMERPYSRSKNLSTVFVVSYFLLTILNIYHAYGILSSCYKCETPFNWGICPGFCEIRNRMHQNKIDNFLIKFENLTYKLLERRAKKNKG
;
A
#
# COMPACT_ATOMS: atom_id res chain seq x y z
N MET A 1 7.79 36.53 -2.04
CA MET A 1 8.18 35.42 -2.92
C MET A 1 8.40 36.02 -4.30
N SER A 2 9.63 35.93 -4.82
CA SER A 2 9.97 36.48 -6.14
C SER A 2 9.41 35.61 -7.26
N LEU A 3 9.31 36.16 -8.49
CA LEU A 3 8.85 35.39 -9.66
C LEU A 3 9.75 34.16 -9.93
N GLY A 4 11.05 34.26 -9.65
CA GLY A 4 12.01 33.16 -9.78
C GLY A 4 11.80 32.04 -8.75
N GLU A 5 11.46 32.38 -7.51
CA GLU A 5 11.10 31.39 -6.48
C GLU A 5 9.80 30.65 -6.83
N LEU A 6 8.85 31.36 -7.43
CA LEU A 6 7.58 30.78 -7.89
C LEU A 6 7.78 29.81 -9.06
N PHE A 7 8.66 30.16 -9.99
CA PHE A 7 9.05 29.29 -11.09
C PHE A 7 9.78 28.03 -10.58
N SER A 8 10.71 28.20 -9.63
CA SER A 8 11.44 27.08 -9.01
C SER A 8 10.52 26.13 -8.25
N SER A 9 9.57 26.67 -7.47
CA SER A 9 8.60 25.87 -6.72
C SER A 9 7.67 25.09 -7.66
N GLN A 10 7.20 25.69 -8.76
CA GLN A 10 6.39 24.97 -9.76
C GLN A 10 7.16 23.83 -10.43
N VAL A 11 8.45 24.00 -10.70
CA VAL A 11 9.31 22.94 -11.24
C VAL A 11 9.39 21.76 -10.27
N PHE A 12 9.54 22.00 -8.97
CA PHE A 12 9.54 20.93 -7.96
C PHE A 12 8.23 20.14 -7.94
N LEU A 13 7.09 20.83 -8.05
CA LEU A 13 5.80 20.15 -8.16
C LEU A 13 5.72 19.28 -9.42
N ILE A 14 6.06 19.82 -10.59
CA ILE A 14 5.98 19.08 -11.86
C ILE A 14 6.88 17.85 -11.82
N LEU A 15 8.15 18.01 -11.41
CA LEU A 15 9.09 16.90 -11.30
C LEU A 15 8.62 15.86 -10.28
N SER A 16 8.05 16.30 -9.15
CA SER A 16 7.49 15.38 -8.15
C SER A 16 6.39 14.50 -8.73
N LEU A 17 5.47 15.09 -9.50
CA LEU A 17 4.36 14.36 -10.13
C LEU A 17 4.86 13.40 -11.20
N VAL A 18 5.82 13.80 -12.03
CA VAL A 18 6.43 12.93 -13.06
C VAL A 18 7.11 11.72 -12.41
N PHE A 19 7.93 11.96 -11.38
CA PHE A 19 8.66 10.90 -10.69
C PHE A 19 7.74 9.97 -9.90
N LEU A 20 6.73 10.50 -9.19
CA LEU A 20 5.71 9.68 -8.54
C LEU A 20 4.87 8.91 -9.56
N GLY A 21 4.60 9.50 -10.73
CA GLY A 21 3.90 8.87 -11.85
C GLY A 21 4.58 7.61 -12.37
N THR A 22 5.88 7.43 -12.15
CA THR A 22 6.59 6.17 -12.48
C THR A 22 6.02 4.96 -11.72
N PHE A 23 5.23 5.18 -10.65
CA PHE A 23 4.44 4.14 -10.02
C PHE A 23 3.59 3.33 -11.02
N PHE A 24 3.00 3.98 -12.03
CA PHE A 24 2.15 3.32 -13.04
C PHE A 24 2.88 2.31 -13.93
N LEU A 25 4.23 2.32 -13.95
CA LEU A 25 5.00 1.28 -14.62
C LEU A 25 4.79 -0.12 -13.99
N SER A 26 4.51 -0.18 -12.69
CA SER A 26 4.23 -1.43 -11.97
C SER A 26 2.92 -2.10 -12.40
N PRO A 27 1.74 -1.46 -12.35
CA PRO A 27 0.48 -2.06 -12.80
C PRO A 27 0.50 -2.42 -14.29
N LEU A 28 1.21 -1.65 -15.13
CA LEU A 28 1.39 -1.95 -16.56
C LEU A 28 2.36 -3.10 -16.84
N LYS A 29 2.94 -3.73 -15.81
CA LYS A 29 3.91 -4.82 -15.91
C LYS A 29 5.17 -4.44 -16.74
N LEU A 30 5.52 -3.16 -16.74
CA LEU A 30 6.71 -2.63 -17.43
C LEU A 30 7.97 -2.74 -16.56
N THR A 31 7.84 -3.15 -15.29
CA THR A 31 8.93 -3.29 -14.31
C THR A 31 9.37 -4.75 -14.14
N LYS A 32 9.40 -5.54 -15.22
CA LYS A 32 9.86 -6.94 -15.18
C LYS A 32 11.37 -7.04 -14.89
N ASN A 33 12.15 -6.11 -15.44
CA ASN A 33 13.59 -6.04 -15.20
C ASN A 33 13.87 -5.49 -13.78
N LYS A 34 14.76 -6.17 -13.04
CA LYS A 34 15.19 -5.78 -11.69
C LYS A 34 15.74 -4.35 -11.66
N THR A 35 16.49 -3.93 -12.67
CA THR A 35 17.05 -2.57 -12.77
C THR A 35 15.95 -1.53 -12.85
N ILE A 36 14.97 -1.72 -13.75
CA ILE A 36 13.82 -0.81 -13.89
C ILE A 36 13.06 -0.69 -12.57
N LYS A 37 12.88 -1.79 -11.85
CA LYS A 37 12.21 -1.81 -10.55
C LYS A 37 12.97 -1.02 -9.47
N ILE A 38 14.30 -1.09 -9.47
CA ILE A 38 15.15 -0.31 -8.55
C ILE A 38 15.08 1.17 -8.91
N THR A 39 15.26 1.52 -10.19
CA THR A 39 15.17 2.90 -10.67
C THR A 39 13.80 3.51 -10.37
N GLN A 40 12.72 2.75 -10.56
CA GLN A 40 11.36 3.20 -10.20
C GLN A 40 11.25 3.55 -8.72
N LYS A 41 11.74 2.70 -7.81
CA LYS A 41 11.72 2.99 -6.37
C LYS A 41 12.54 4.24 -6.02
N PHE A 42 13.68 4.41 -6.66
CA PHE A 42 14.52 5.59 -6.48
C PHE A 42 13.81 6.86 -6.95
N LEU A 43 13.21 6.84 -8.14
CA LEU A 43 12.43 7.97 -8.68
C LEU A 43 11.23 8.30 -7.78
N ILE A 44 10.47 7.31 -7.31
CA ILE A 44 9.38 7.53 -6.35
C ILE A 44 9.91 8.21 -5.06
N GLY A 45 11.06 7.78 -4.56
CA GLY A 45 11.73 8.41 -3.41
C GLY A 45 12.07 9.88 -3.66
N LEU A 46 12.71 10.18 -4.80
CA LEU A 46 13.02 11.55 -5.20
C LEU A 46 11.77 12.40 -5.37
N GLY A 47 10.74 11.88 -6.04
CA GLY A 47 9.47 12.57 -6.24
C GLY A 47 8.79 12.90 -4.90
N THR A 48 8.85 11.99 -3.93
CA THR A 48 8.33 12.22 -2.58
C THR A 48 9.07 13.35 -1.87
N THR A 49 10.41 13.39 -1.96
CA THR A 49 11.22 14.46 -1.37
C THR A 49 10.92 15.82 -2.01
N LEU A 50 10.81 15.88 -3.33
CA LEU A 50 10.46 17.10 -4.05
C LEU A 50 9.05 17.60 -3.69
N LEU A 51 8.09 16.69 -3.56
CA LEU A 51 6.73 17.03 -3.13
C LEU A 51 6.72 17.56 -1.70
N PHE A 52 7.48 16.93 -0.79
CA PHE A 52 7.63 17.41 0.58
C PHE A 52 8.19 18.83 0.62
N ASN A 53 9.28 19.09 -0.10
CA ASN A 53 9.88 20.43 -0.17
C ASN A 53 8.88 21.46 -0.72
N TRP A 54 8.19 21.12 -1.81
CA TRP A 54 7.16 21.98 -2.39
C TRP A 54 6.04 22.33 -1.40
N ILE A 55 5.55 21.35 -0.63
CA ILE A 55 4.52 21.59 0.40
C ILE A 55 5.08 22.48 1.52
N MET A 56 6.33 22.26 1.93
CA MET A 56 6.96 23.00 3.02
C MET A 56 7.26 24.46 2.68
N GLU A 57 7.49 24.79 1.40
CA GLU A 57 7.71 26.15 0.88
C GLU A 57 6.43 26.99 0.77
N ARG A 58 5.24 26.39 0.98
CA ARG A 58 3.98 27.13 0.90
C ARG A 58 3.91 28.23 1.97
N PRO A 59 3.32 29.41 1.67
CA PRO A 59 3.24 30.54 2.58
C PRO A 59 2.16 30.35 3.66
N TYR A 60 2.12 29.19 4.30
CA TYR A 60 1.28 28.89 5.46
C TYR A 60 2.15 28.68 6.70
N SER A 61 1.52 28.55 7.87
CA SER A 61 2.26 28.20 9.09
C SER A 61 2.88 26.80 8.96
N ARG A 62 4.04 26.58 9.60
CA ARG A 62 4.73 25.28 9.58
C ARG A 62 3.83 24.11 9.97
N SER A 63 2.93 24.32 10.95
CA SER A 63 1.94 23.32 11.37
C SER A 63 0.96 22.97 10.25
N LYS A 64 0.45 23.97 9.50
CA LYS A 64 -0.41 23.73 8.34
C LYS A 64 0.32 22.95 7.25
N ASN A 65 1.56 23.33 6.92
CA ASN A 65 2.36 22.61 5.91
C ASN A 65 2.59 21.15 6.30
N LEU A 66 2.96 20.88 7.56
CA LEU A 66 3.13 19.52 8.08
C LEU A 66 1.82 18.71 8.04
N SER A 67 0.69 19.33 8.40
CA SER A 67 -0.62 18.69 8.27
C SER A 67 -0.94 18.36 6.81
N THR A 68 -0.60 19.25 5.87
CA THR A 68 -0.76 19.00 4.43
C THR A 68 0.12 17.84 3.97
N VAL A 69 1.39 17.79 4.37
CA VAL A 69 2.28 16.65 4.09
C VAL A 69 1.65 15.35 4.60
N PHE A 70 1.18 15.33 5.85
CA PHE A 70 0.58 14.14 6.44
C PHE A 70 -0.63 13.64 5.64
N VAL A 71 -1.55 14.55 5.29
CA VAL A 71 -2.75 14.21 4.50
C VAL A 71 -2.37 13.68 3.11
N VAL A 72 -1.44 14.34 2.42
CA VAL A 72 -0.98 13.93 1.09
C VAL A 72 -0.29 12.58 1.15
N SER A 73 0.63 12.37 2.09
CA SER A 73 1.32 11.09 2.28
C SER A 73 0.33 9.97 2.65
N TYR A 74 -0.64 10.24 3.53
CA TYR A 74 -1.68 9.28 3.87
C TYR A 74 -2.49 8.86 2.64
N PHE A 75 -2.88 9.81 1.79
CA PHE A 75 -3.60 9.54 0.56
C PHE A 75 -2.79 8.68 -0.42
N LEU A 76 -1.52 9.05 -0.64
CA LEU A 76 -0.61 8.28 -1.51
C LEU A 76 -0.39 6.85 -0.99
N LEU A 77 -0.16 6.69 0.32
CA LEU A 77 -0.02 5.38 0.95
C LEU A 77 -1.31 4.57 0.86
N THR A 78 -2.48 5.22 0.97
CA THR A 78 -3.77 4.56 0.81
C THR A 78 -3.92 3.99 -0.60
N ILE A 79 -3.63 4.78 -1.65
CA ILE A 79 -3.65 4.30 -3.04
C ILE A 79 -2.70 3.11 -3.23
N LEU A 80 -1.47 3.22 -2.72
CA LEU A 80 -0.47 2.16 -2.81
C LEU A 80 -0.93 0.88 -2.11
N ASN A 81 -1.48 0.99 -0.91
CA ASN A 81 -1.99 -0.13 -0.14
C ASN A 81 -3.20 -0.78 -0.79
N ILE A 82 -4.12 0.01 -1.36
CA ILE A 82 -5.24 -0.51 -2.14
C ILE A 82 -4.73 -1.33 -3.33
N TYR A 83 -3.77 -0.81 -4.10
CA TYR A 83 -3.17 -1.54 -5.21
C TYR A 83 -2.55 -2.88 -4.76
N HIS A 84 -1.76 -2.88 -3.68
CA HIS A 84 -1.18 -4.10 -3.15
C HIS A 84 -2.22 -5.07 -2.62
N ALA A 85 -3.25 -4.59 -1.92
CA ALA A 85 -4.36 -5.39 -1.44
C ALA A 85 -5.09 -6.08 -2.58
N TYR A 86 -5.40 -5.37 -3.68
CA TYR A 86 -5.99 -5.97 -4.87
C TYR A 86 -5.11 -7.03 -5.50
N GLY A 87 -3.79 -6.81 -5.57
CA GLY A 87 -2.83 -7.81 -6.04
C GLY A 87 -2.87 -9.09 -5.20
N ILE A 88 -2.81 -8.96 -3.88
CA ILE A 88 -2.88 -10.08 -2.93
C ILE A 88 -4.23 -10.79 -3.04
N LEU A 89 -5.34 -10.05 -3.08
CA LEU A 89 -6.68 -10.60 -3.25
C LEU A 89 -6.78 -11.39 -4.55
N SER A 90 -6.34 -10.83 -5.68
CA SER A 90 -6.35 -11.51 -6.97
C SER A 90 -5.57 -12.83 -6.95
N SER A 91 -4.41 -12.86 -6.29
CA SER A 91 -3.64 -14.09 -6.10
C SER A 91 -4.36 -15.07 -5.16
N CYS A 92 -4.96 -14.59 -4.07
CA CYS A 92 -5.69 -15.40 -3.10
C CYS A 92 -6.92 -16.08 -3.73
N TYR A 93 -7.68 -15.38 -4.57
CA TYR A 93 -8.82 -15.94 -5.29
C TYR A 93 -8.46 -17.07 -6.27
N LYS A 94 -7.21 -17.11 -6.75
CA LYS A 94 -6.72 -18.14 -7.67
C LYS A 94 -6.11 -19.35 -6.95
N CYS A 95 -6.01 -19.30 -5.63
CA CYS A 95 -5.47 -20.39 -4.83
C CYS A 95 -6.54 -21.49 -4.65
N GLU A 96 -6.08 -22.73 -4.43
CA GLU A 96 -6.94 -23.88 -4.09
C GLU A 96 -7.72 -23.66 -2.79
N THR A 97 -7.23 -22.78 -1.91
CA THR A 97 -7.78 -22.52 -0.56
C THR A 97 -8.06 -21.02 -0.36
N PRO A 98 -8.99 -20.43 -1.14
CA PRO A 98 -9.21 -18.98 -1.15
C PRO A 98 -9.72 -18.49 0.21
N PHE A 99 -9.06 -17.47 0.76
CA PHE A 99 -9.34 -16.87 2.09
C PHE A 99 -9.23 -17.83 3.27
N ASN A 100 -8.79 -19.06 3.03
CA ASN A 100 -8.59 -20.05 4.06
C ASN A 100 -7.13 -20.00 4.52
N TRP A 101 -6.80 -18.98 5.32
CA TRP A 101 -5.42 -18.72 5.75
C TRP A 101 -4.89 -19.76 6.74
N GLY A 102 -5.80 -20.46 7.45
CA GLY A 102 -5.44 -21.50 8.41
C GLY A 102 -4.90 -22.77 7.75
N ILE A 103 -5.27 -23.07 6.50
CA ILE A 103 -4.70 -24.18 5.73
C ILE A 103 -3.84 -23.74 4.54
N CYS A 104 -3.93 -22.48 4.11
CA CYS A 104 -3.23 -21.98 2.92
C CYS A 104 -1.71 -22.28 2.97
N PRO A 105 -1.15 -22.89 1.90
CA PRO A 105 0.26 -23.29 1.87
C PRO A 105 1.22 -22.10 1.95
N GLY A 106 0.79 -20.93 1.45
CA GLY A 106 1.57 -19.69 1.53
C GLY A 106 1.81 -19.20 2.97
N PHE A 107 1.05 -19.70 3.96
CA PHE A 107 1.21 -19.38 5.37
C PHE A 107 1.85 -20.51 6.20
N CYS A 108 2.27 -21.62 5.57
CA CYS A 108 2.79 -22.80 6.27
C CYS A 108 4.00 -22.46 7.14
N GLU A 109 4.96 -21.69 6.62
CA GLU A 109 6.15 -21.31 7.38
C GLU A 109 5.82 -20.46 8.62
N ILE A 110 4.93 -19.47 8.46
CA ILE A 110 4.51 -18.60 9.58
C ILE A 110 3.78 -19.44 10.64
N ARG A 111 2.93 -20.38 10.21
CA ARG A 111 2.23 -21.31 11.09
C ARG A 111 3.19 -22.18 11.89
N ASN A 112 4.20 -22.73 11.23
CA ASN A 112 5.21 -23.57 11.86
C ASN A 112 6.03 -22.77 12.86
N ARG A 113 6.43 -21.53 12.52
CA ARG A 113 7.13 -20.63 13.44
C ARG A 113 6.26 -20.27 14.65
N MET A 114 4.97 -19.98 14.46
CA MET A 114 4.05 -19.72 15.56
C MET A 114 3.94 -20.93 16.49
N HIS A 115 3.80 -22.13 15.93
CA HIS A 115 3.76 -23.37 16.71
C HIS A 115 5.06 -23.60 17.50
N GLN A 116 6.21 -23.45 16.85
CA GLN A 116 7.53 -23.59 17.50
C GLN A 116 7.71 -22.60 18.66
N ASN A 117 7.23 -21.37 18.51
CA ASN A 117 7.34 -20.33 19.52
C ASN A 117 6.15 -20.29 20.51
N LYS A 118 5.24 -21.27 20.47
CA LYS A 118 4.02 -21.33 21.30
C LYS A 118 3.17 -20.06 21.23
N ILE A 119 3.15 -19.42 20.05
CA ILE A 119 2.33 -18.24 19.78
C ILE A 119 0.95 -18.72 19.33
N ASP A 120 -0.08 -18.08 19.87
CA ASP A 120 -1.48 -18.37 19.55
C ASP A 120 -1.73 -18.19 18.05
N ASN A 121 -2.15 -19.29 17.38
CA ASN A 121 -2.26 -19.31 15.93
C ASN A 121 -3.57 -18.63 15.47
N PHE A 122 -3.50 -17.31 15.33
CA PHE A 122 -4.63 -16.50 14.90
C PHE A 122 -5.13 -16.87 13.49
N LEU A 123 -4.29 -17.41 12.61
CA LEU A 123 -4.68 -17.78 11.24
C LEU A 123 -5.77 -18.86 11.23
N ILE A 124 -5.66 -19.86 12.10
CA ILE A 124 -6.68 -20.91 12.28
C ILE A 124 -7.91 -20.34 13.01
N LYS A 125 -7.70 -19.42 13.96
CA LYS A 125 -8.77 -18.82 14.77
C LYS A 125 -9.72 -17.96 13.92
N PHE A 126 -9.18 -17.19 12.98
CA PHE A 126 -9.97 -16.36 12.05
C PHE A 126 -10.80 -17.18 11.06
N GLU A 127 -10.30 -18.34 10.63
CA GLU A 127 -11.02 -19.24 9.73
C GLU A 127 -12.26 -19.82 10.42
N ASN A 128 -12.10 -20.33 11.64
CA ASN A 128 -13.21 -20.82 12.46
C ASN A 128 -14.27 -19.75 12.75
N LEU A 129 -13.86 -18.49 12.92
CA LEU A 129 -14.79 -17.38 13.09
C LEU A 129 -15.59 -17.11 11.81
N THR A 130 -14.93 -17.17 10.66
CA THR A 130 -15.55 -16.91 9.35
C THR A 130 -16.59 -17.97 9.01
N TYR A 131 -16.27 -19.26 9.19
CA TYR A 131 -17.25 -20.34 9.03
C TYR A 131 -18.44 -20.20 9.98
N LYS A 132 -18.20 -19.93 11.27
CA LYS A 132 -19.27 -19.71 12.25
C LYS A 132 -20.19 -18.54 11.89
N LEU A 133 -19.65 -17.45 11.34
CA LEU A 133 -20.43 -16.30 10.89
C LEU A 133 -21.28 -16.64 9.65
N LEU A 134 -20.72 -17.39 8.69
CA LEU A 134 -21.44 -17.86 7.50
C LEU A 134 -22.58 -18.82 7.87
N GLU A 135 -22.33 -19.77 8.77
CA GLU A 135 -23.38 -20.68 9.28
C GLU A 135 -24.51 -19.94 9.99
N ARG A 136 -24.19 -18.94 10.83
CA ARG A 136 -25.20 -18.10 11.49
C ARG A 136 -26.06 -17.34 10.48
N ARG A 137 -25.43 -16.82 9.43
CA ARG A 137 -26.13 -16.09 8.36
C ARG A 137 -27.02 -17.02 7.53
N ALA A 138 -26.54 -18.22 7.20
CA ALA A 138 -27.31 -19.24 6.50
C ALA A 138 -28.52 -19.73 7.33
N LYS A 139 -28.37 -19.85 8.65
CA LYS A 139 -29.48 -20.17 9.56
C LYS A 139 -30.51 -19.05 9.64
N LYS A 140 -30.07 -17.78 9.69
CA LYS A 140 -30.94 -16.61 9.72
C LYS A 140 -31.75 -16.41 8.43
N ASN A 141 -31.24 -16.87 7.29
CA ASN A 141 -31.96 -16.78 6.01
C ASN A 141 -32.89 -17.97 5.74
N LYS A 142 -32.90 -18.98 6.62
CA LYS A 142 -33.74 -20.19 6.51
C LYS A 142 -34.90 -20.23 7.49
N GLY A 143 -35.04 -19.23 8.36
CA GLY A 143 -36.17 -19.04 9.26
C GLY A 143 -36.81 -17.68 8.99
#